data_AF-A0A558BCM5-F1
#
_entry.id   AF-A0A558BCM5-F1
#
_cell.length_a   1.000
_cell.length_b   1.000
_cell.length_c   1.000
_cell.angle_alpha   90.00
_cell.angle_beta   90.00
_cell.angle_gamma   90.00
#
_symmetry.space_group_name_H-M   'P 1'
#
loop_
_entity.id
_entity.type
_entity.pdbx_description
1 polymer ?
#
loop_
_entity_poly.entity_id
_entity_poly.type
_entity_poly.pdbx_seq_one_letter_code
_entity_poly.pdbx_strand_id
1 'polypeptide(L)'
;MNSATIERNWLFDPSLLKLVHQCRRLIQSEFGVKLHLNEADLAEHLAEYAAKTRSTHLVHTWEALKQRVPELSAETEEESVAPRMYRGQPIAESQQVKGSSEGEPCPRQKKVIYRGQVVG
;
A
#
# COMPACT_ATOMS: atom_id res chain seq x y z
N MET A 1 -1.51 -24.86 24.63
CA MET A 1 -1.79 -23.41 24.77
C MET A 1 -0.49 -22.62 24.57
N ASN A 2 -0.02 -22.49 23.33
CA ASN A 2 1.16 -21.70 22.91
C ASN A 2 0.94 -21.12 21.49
N SER A 3 -0.30 -20.96 21.03
CA SER A 3 -0.58 -20.61 19.63
C SER A 3 -0.12 -19.18 19.30
N ALA A 4 -0.28 -18.25 20.25
CA ALA A 4 0.13 -16.85 20.09
C ALA A 4 1.65 -16.62 19.93
N THR A 5 2.49 -17.56 20.40
CA THR A 5 3.96 -17.44 20.21
C THR A 5 4.43 -18.05 18.89
N ILE A 6 3.68 -19.03 18.35
CA ILE A 6 3.95 -19.60 17.02
C ILE A 6 3.59 -18.59 15.93
N GLU A 7 2.52 -17.81 16.12
CA GLU A 7 2.08 -16.72 15.22
C GLU A 7 3.06 -15.54 15.10
N ARG A 8 4.06 -15.43 15.99
CA ARG A 8 5.05 -14.33 16.00
C ARG A 8 6.49 -14.80 15.79
N ASN A 9 6.68 -15.98 15.20
CA ASN A 9 8.01 -16.55 14.98
C ASN A 9 8.94 -15.58 14.20
N TRP A 10 8.37 -14.79 13.29
CA TRP A 10 9.09 -13.80 12.49
C TRP A 10 9.68 -12.62 13.29
N LEU A 11 9.22 -12.35 14.52
CA LEU A 11 9.82 -11.31 15.38
C LEU A 11 11.19 -11.72 15.95
N PHE A 12 11.54 -13.01 15.93
CA PHE A 12 12.83 -13.47 16.41
C PHE A 12 13.97 -13.26 15.40
N ASP A 13 13.65 -12.98 14.14
CA ASP A 13 14.66 -12.70 13.13
C ASP A 13 15.22 -11.28 13.26
N PRO A 14 16.54 -11.11 13.46
CA PRO A 14 17.13 -9.80 13.72
C PRO A 14 16.98 -8.85 12.52
N SER A 15 16.85 -9.39 11.30
CA SER A 15 16.62 -8.60 10.10
C SER A 15 15.21 -8.02 10.03
N LEU A 16 14.21 -8.79 10.47
CA LEU A 16 12.80 -8.39 10.50
C LEU A 16 12.53 -7.44 11.65
N LEU A 17 13.12 -7.72 12.82
CA LEU A 17 13.05 -6.85 13.98
C LEU A 17 13.55 -5.42 13.66
N LYS A 18 14.61 -5.29 12.86
CA LYS A 18 15.09 -3.98 12.38
C LYS A 18 14.04 -3.24 11.55
N LEU A 19 13.36 -3.93 10.63
CA LEU A 19 12.28 -3.35 9.83
C LEU A 19 11.10 -2.93 10.70
N VAL A 20 10.68 -3.76 11.65
CA VAL A 20 9.61 -3.43 12.61
C VAL A 20 9.96 -2.20 13.45
N HIS A 21 11.18 -2.14 13.99
CA HIS A 21 11.65 -0.97 14.74
C HIS A 21 11.65 0.30 13.90
N GLN A 22 12.02 0.19 12.62
CA GLN A 22 11.97 1.31 11.69
C GLN A 22 10.53 1.77 11.44
N CYS A 23 9.61 0.85 11.12
CA CYS A 23 8.19 1.16 10.97
C CYS A 23 7.65 1.85 12.22
N ARG A 24 7.92 1.30 13.40
CA ARG A 24 7.45 1.84 14.68
C ARG A 24 7.96 3.27 14.95
N ARG A 25 9.23 3.53 14.64
CA ARG A 25 9.81 4.88 14.77
C ARG A 25 9.12 5.87 13.82
N LEU A 26 8.87 5.45 12.58
CA LEU A 26 8.19 6.28 11.58
C LEU A 26 6.73 6.54 11.96
N ILE A 27 6.01 5.53 12.47
CA ILE A 27 4.64 5.68 12.97
C ILE A 27 4.62 6.65 14.15
N GLN A 28 5.56 6.53 15.08
CA GLN A 28 5.65 7.44 16.21
C GLN A 28 5.90 8.89 15.76
N SER A 29 6.73 9.12 14.74
CA SER A 29 6.98 10.48 14.23
C SER A 29 5.80 11.06 13.45
N GLU A 30 5.06 10.24 12.69
CA GLU A 30 3.95 10.70 11.85
C GLU A 30 2.64 10.84 12.64
N PHE A 31 2.32 9.87 13.49
CA PHE A 31 1.03 9.77 14.18
C PHE A 31 1.12 10.02 15.69
N GLY A 32 2.32 10.08 16.28
CA GLY A 32 2.49 10.23 17.73
C GLY A 32 2.16 8.97 18.54
N VAL A 33 1.88 7.84 17.87
CA VAL A 33 1.47 6.58 18.50
C VAL A 33 2.68 5.71 18.81
N LYS A 34 2.73 5.17 20.02
CA LYS A 34 3.81 4.26 20.47
C LYS A 34 3.29 2.83 20.55
N LEU A 35 3.67 2.02 19.55
CA LEU A 35 3.36 0.59 19.51
C LEU A 35 4.36 -0.21 20.36
N HIS A 36 3.96 -1.37 20.87
CA HIS A 36 4.83 -2.30 21.62
C HIS A 36 4.89 -3.66 20.92
N LEU A 37 6.07 -4.27 20.91
CA LEU A 37 6.29 -5.57 20.26
C LEU A 37 5.49 -6.73 20.90
N ASN A 38 5.01 -6.53 22.13
CA ASN A 38 4.24 -7.53 22.88
C ASN A 38 2.74 -7.45 22.59
N GLU A 39 2.28 -6.46 21.82
CA GLU A 39 0.87 -6.29 21.48
C GLU A 39 0.42 -7.41 20.56
N ALA A 40 -0.79 -7.93 20.83
CA ALA A 40 -1.33 -9.01 20.02
C ALA A 40 -1.58 -8.54 18.58
N ASP A 41 -2.07 -7.31 18.47
CA ASP A 41 -2.57 -6.68 17.24
C ASP A 41 -1.49 -5.80 16.57
N LEU A 42 -0.20 -6.07 16.86
CA LEU A 42 0.92 -5.31 16.29
C LEU A 42 0.88 -5.32 14.76
N ALA A 43 0.63 -6.49 14.17
CA ALA A 43 0.56 -6.68 12.73
C ALA A 43 -0.53 -5.81 12.10
N GLU A 44 -1.74 -5.88 12.65
CA GLU A 44 -2.91 -5.11 12.22
C GLU A 44 -2.65 -3.61 12.34
N HIS A 45 -2.12 -3.14 13.47
CA HIS A 45 -1.79 -1.73 13.65
C HIS A 45 -0.74 -1.26 12.64
N LEU A 46 0.32 -2.04 12.41
CA LEU A 46 1.32 -1.70 11.41
C LEU A 46 0.70 -1.59 10.00
N ALA A 47 -0.20 -2.51 9.65
CA ALA A 47 -0.92 -2.48 8.37
C ALA A 47 -1.83 -1.25 8.26
N GLU A 48 -2.59 -0.94 9.31
CA GLU A 48 -3.52 0.18 9.37
C GLU A 48 -2.80 1.53 9.22
N TYR A 49 -1.71 1.73 9.96
CA TYR A 49 -0.90 2.94 9.86
C TYR A 49 -0.14 3.00 8.53
N ALA A 50 0.27 1.86 7.97
CA ALA A 50 0.87 1.81 6.64
C ALA A 50 -0.11 2.19 5.53
N ALA A 51 -1.40 1.85 5.66
CA ALA A 51 -2.43 2.27 4.73
C ALA A 51 -2.76 3.77 4.83
N LYS A 52 -2.69 4.34 6.05
CA LYS A 52 -3.02 5.75 6.34
C LYS A 52 -1.86 6.72 6.13
N THR A 53 -0.63 6.22 6.01
CA THR A 53 0.57 7.08 5.94
C THR A 53 0.67 7.85 4.63
N ARG A 54 1.31 9.03 4.70
CA ARG A 54 1.76 9.78 3.52
C ARG A 54 3.26 9.60 3.26
N SER A 55 3.97 8.95 4.18
CA SER A 55 5.42 8.77 4.13
C SER A 55 5.80 7.60 3.22
N THR A 56 6.48 7.90 2.12
CA THR A 56 6.98 6.87 1.19
C THR A 56 7.94 5.89 1.88
N HIS A 57 8.74 6.38 2.82
CA HIS A 57 9.67 5.55 3.59
C HIS A 57 8.94 4.48 4.40
N LEU A 58 7.83 4.84 5.05
CA LEU A 58 7.05 3.89 5.84
C LEU A 58 6.41 2.83 4.94
N VAL A 59 5.85 3.25 3.80
CA VAL A 59 5.27 2.33 2.80
C VAL A 59 6.31 1.33 2.32
N HIS A 60 7.50 1.78 1.90
CA HIS A 60 8.56 0.89 1.43
C HIS A 60 9.07 -0.07 2.51
N THR A 61 9.21 0.40 3.75
CA THR A 61 9.63 -0.49 4.86
C THR A 61 8.57 -1.54 5.17
N TRP A 62 7.29 -1.18 5.06
CA TRP A 62 6.17 -2.09 5.24
C TRP A 62 6.10 -3.13 4.12
N GLU A 63 6.27 -2.71 2.87
CA GLU A 63 6.36 -3.62 1.71
C GLU A 63 7.52 -4.61 1.84
N ALA A 64 8.70 -4.14 2.24
CA ALA A 64 9.87 -5.00 2.47
C ALA A 64 9.63 -6.04 3.59
N LEU A 65 8.82 -5.68 4.59
CA LEU A 65 8.43 -6.57 5.67
C LEU A 65 7.43 -7.62 5.16
N LYS A 66 6.39 -7.22 4.42
CA LYS A 66 5.42 -8.13 3.78
C LYS A 66 6.07 -9.13 2.83
N GLN A 67 7.09 -8.71 2.07
CA GLN A 67 7.83 -9.61 1.17
C GLN A 67 8.53 -10.76 1.89
N ARG A 68 8.93 -10.55 3.15
CA ARG A 68 9.65 -11.56 3.94
C ARG A 68 8.75 -12.39 4.82
N VAL A 69 7.61 -11.83 5.22
CA VAL A 69 6.63 -12.50 6.07
C VAL A 69 5.32 -12.59 5.27
N PRO A 70 5.15 -13.65 4.45
CA PRO A 70 3.93 -13.82 3.65
C PRO A 70 2.68 -13.98 4.51
N GLU A 71 2.81 -14.43 5.77
CA GLU A 71 1.72 -14.54 6.74
C GLU A 71 1.01 -13.19 6.97
N LEU A 72 1.76 -12.07 7.00
CA LEU A 72 1.21 -10.73 7.18
C LEU A 72 0.52 -10.17 5.93
N SER A 73 0.80 -10.75 4.76
CA SER A 73 0.13 -10.35 3.52
C SER A 73 -1.27 -10.97 3.44
N ALA A 74 -1.42 -12.21 3.90
CA ALA A 74 -2.70 -12.93 3.88
C ALA A 74 -3.79 -12.25 4.74
N GLU A 75 -3.42 -11.71 5.90
CA GLU A 75 -4.36 -10.99 6.78
C GLU A 75 -4.87 -9.66 6.17
N THR A 76 -4.11 -9.06 5.25
CA THR A 76 -4.49 -7.80 4.60
C THR A 76 -5.38 -8.02 3.36
N GLU A 77 -5.37 -9.23 2.77
CA GLU A 77 -6.14 -9.54 1.55
C GLU A 77 -7.62 -9.83 1.80
N GLU A 78 -8.04 -10.01 3.06
CA GLU A 78 -9.44 -10.28 3.41
C GLU A 78 -10.35 -9.05 3.31
N GLU A 79 -9.80 -7.84 3.17
CA GLU A 79 -10.55 -6.66 2.74
C GLU A 79 -10.76 -6.70 1.22
N SER A 80 -11.45 -7.75 0.78
CA SER A 80 -11.95 -7.92 -0.57
C SER A 80 -12.70 -6.66 -0.98
N VAL A 81 -12.06 -5.85 -1.83
CA VAL A 81 -12.66 -4.70 -2.47
C VAL A 81 -13.94 -5.20 -3.14
N ALA A 82 -15.09 -4.82 -2.57
CA ALA A 82 -16.38 -5.22 -3.14
C ALA A 82 -16.39 -4.79 -4.61
N PRO A 83 -16.65 -5.70 -5.56
CA PRO A 83 -16.55 -5.39 -6.98
C PRO A 83 -17.51 -4.24 -7.29
N ARG A 84 -16.99 -3.18 -7.91
CA ARG A 84 -17.78 -2.00 -8.23
C ARG A 84 -18.95 -2.39 -9.13
N MET A 85 -20.17 -2.30 -8.60
CA MET A 85 -21.38 -2.64 -9.34
C MET A 85 -21.79 -1.46 -10.24
N TYR A 86 -22.05 -1.71 -11.52
CA TYR A 86 -22.70 -0.74 -12.40
C TYR A 86 -23.96 -1.35 -13.00
N ARG A 87 -25.11 -0.71 -12.74
CA ARG A 87 -26.44 -1.19 -13.18
C ARG A 87 -26.68 -2.68 -12.91
N GLY A 88 -26.29 -3.16 -11.73
CA GLY A 88 -26.50 -4.55 -11.32
C GLY A 88 -25.54 -5.57 -11.95
N GLN A 89 -24.51 -5.13 -12.68
CA GLN A 89 -23.45 -5.99 -13.17
C GLN A 89 -22.12 -5.67 -12.47
N PRO A 90 -21.32 -6.69 -12.08
CA PRO A 90 -20.00 -6.48 -11.52
C PRO A 90 -19.04 -6.00 -12.61
N ILE A 91 -18.39 -4.86 -12.40
CA ILE A 91 -17.26 -4.43 -13.22
C ILE A 91 -16.02 -5.16 -12.70
N ALA A 92 -15.32 -5.88 -13.58
CA ALA A 92 -14.01 -6.42 -13.25
C ALA A 92 -13.03 -5.25 -13.04
N GLU A 93 -12.53 -5.09 -11.82
CA GLU A 93 -11.43 -4.16 -11.57
C GLU A 93 -10.16 -4.76 -12.14
N SER A 94 -9.84 -4.40 -13.39
CA SER A 94 -8.54 -4.65 -13.96
C SER A 94 -7.53 -3.81 -13.18
N GLN A 95 -6.78 -4.53 -12.34
CA GLN A 95 -5.55 -4.12 -11.70
C GLN A 95 -4.79 -3.18 -12.65
N GLN A 96 -4.66 -1.91 -12.27
CA GLN A 96 -3.96 -0.90 -13.06
C GLN A 96 -2.48 -1.26 -13.16
N VAL A 97 -2.14 -2.10 -14.13
CA VAL A 97 -0.82 -2.17 -14.72
C VAL A 97 -0.83 -1.20 -15.89
N LYS A 98 -0.02 -0.15 -15.78
CA LYS A 98 0.27 0.79 -16.88
C LYS A 98 0.67 0.02 -18.15
N GLY A 99 0.02 0.32 -19.27
CA GLY A 99 0.58 0.13 -20.61
C GLY A 99 -0.43 -0.29 -21.67
N SER A 100 -0.77 0.66 -22.56
CA SER A 100 -1.15 0.55 -24.00
C SER A 100 -1.91 -0.70 -24.48
N SER A 101 -2.98 -0.65 -25.28
CA SER A 101 -3.48 0.33 -26.24
C SER A 101 -4.80 -0.26 -26.76
N GLU A 102 -5.86 0.54 -26.88
CA GLU A 102 -6.74 0.58 -28.07
C GLU A 102 -7.93 1.50 -27.78
N GLY A 103 -8.05 2.51 -28.64
CA GLY A 103 -8.98 3.61 -28.53
C GLY A 103 -8.28 4.85 -29.08
N GLU A 104 -8.24 4.98 -30.40
CA GLU A 104 -7.77 6.19 -31.07
C GLU A 104 -8.42 7.44 -30.49
N PRO A 105 -7.63 8.50 -30.23
CA PRO A 105 -8.10 9.84 -30.47
C PRO A 105 -7.09 10.56 -31.36
N CYS A 106 -7.54 10.87 -32.58
CA CYS A 106 -6.94 11.80 -33.52
C CYS A 106 -6.21 12.97 -32.80
N PRO A 107 -4.91 13.23 -33.07
CA PRO A 107 -4.19 14.31 -32.41
C PRO A 107 -4.69 15.64 -32.97
N ARG A 108 -5.71 16.23 -32.32
CA ARG A 108 -6.06 17.62 -32.55
C ARG A 108 -4.90 18.48 -32.05
N GLN A 109 -3.96 18.78 -32.93
CA GLN A 109 -2.89 19.73 -32.70
C GLN A 109 -3.52 21.07 -32.29
N LYS A 110 -3.38 21.42 -31.01
CA LYS A 110 -3.87 22.69 -30.48
C LYS A 110 -3.02 23.81 -31.08
N LYS A 111 -3.54 24.51 -32.09
CA LYS A 111 -2.93 25.73 -32.61
C LYS A 111 -2.94 26.81 -31.51
N VAL A 112 -1.77 27.22 -31.07
CA VAL A 112 -1.63 28.32 -30.10
C VAL A 112 -1.48 29.62 -30.90
N ILE A 113 -2.28 30.63 -30.60
CA ILE A 113 -2.17 31.94 -31.26
C ILE A 113 -1.51 32.91 -30.28
N TYR A 114 -0.39 33.51 -30.66
CA TYR A 114 0.31 34.55 -29.90
C TYR A 114 0.39 35.83 -30.71
N ARG A 115 -0.10 36.96 -30.16
CA ARG A 115 -0.08 38.29 -30.79
C ARG A 115 -0.58 38.33 -32.24
N GLY A 116 -1.64 37.59 -32.53
CA GLY A 116 -2.24 37.51 -33.87
C GLY A 116 -1.51 36.59 -34.85
N GLN A 117 -0.41 35.94 -34.44
CA GLN A 117 0.27 34.92 -35.22
C GLN A 117 0.00 33.53 -34.65
N VAL A 118 -0.32 32.59 -35.54
CA VAL A 118 -0.44 31.17 -35.18
C VAL A 118 0.98 30.63 -34.99
N VAL A 119 1.28 30.17 -33.79
CA VAL A 119 2.53 29.47 -33.47
C VAL A 119 2.17 28.00 -33.24
N GLY A 120 2.61 27.15 -34.18
CA GLY A 120 2.34 25.71 -34.20
C GLY A 120 3.19 25.03 -35.25
#